data_AF-A0A7X7DVN5-F1
#
_entry.id   AF-A0A7X7DVN5-F1
#
_cell.length_a   1.000
_cell.length_b   1.000
_cell.length_c   1.000
_cell.angle_alpha   90.00
_cell.angle_beta   90.00
_cell.angle_gamma   90.00
#
_symmetry.space_group_name_H-M   'P 1'
#
loop_
_entity.id
_entity.type
_entity.pdbx_description
1 polymer ?
#
loop_
_entity_poly.entity_id
_entity_poly.type
_entity_poly.pdbx_seq_one_letter_code
_entity_poly.pdbx_strand_id
1 'polypeptide(L)' 'MPVAVAEEKQQLRRMIDRMEPEDVLRMLDYAAYLRYLEEREDAEDIAYVAEHRDEPTVPLSEVLKDFEE' A
#
# COMPACT_ATOMS: atom_id res chain seq x y z
N MET A 1 -13.60 3.74 -15.57
CA MET A 1 -14.88 3.05 -15.88
C MET A 1 -15.72 2.98 -14.60
N PRO A 2 -16.66 3.92 -14.37
CA PRO A 2 -17.42 4.01 -13.11
C PRO A 2 -18.38 2.82 -12.87
N VAL A 3 -18.83 2.14 -13.93
CA VAL A 3 -19.70 0.95 -13.84
C VAL A 3 -18.95 -0.25 -13.24
N ALA A 4 -17.69 -0.46 -13.61
CA ALA A 4 -16.86 -1.55 -13.10
C ALA A 4 -16.64 -1.44 -11.57
N VAL A 5 -16.38 -0.22 -11.08
CA VAL A 5 -16.20 0.04 -9.64
C VAL A 5 -17.48 -0.22 -8.85
N ALA A 6 -18.66 0.05 -9.43
CA ALA A 6 -19.94 -0.22 -8.78
C ALA A 6 -20.24 -1.72 -8.70
N GLU A 7 -19.93 -2.48 -9.76
CA GLU A 7 -20.07 -3.94 -9.80
C GLU A 7 -19.14 -4.62 -8.80
N GLU A 8 -17.88 -4.20 -8.72
CA GLU A 8 -16.89 -4.69 -7.74
C GLU A 8 -17.36 -4.46 -6.31
N LYS A 9 -17.84 -3.24 -5.99
CA LYS A 9 -18.38 -2.93 -4.66
C LYS A 9 -19.58 -3.81 -4.30
N GLN A 10 -20.44 -4.09 -5.28
CA GLN A 10 -21.60 -4.95 -5.06
C GLN A 10 -21.18 -6.40 -4.81
N GLN A 11 -20.16 -6.90 -5.52
CA GLN A 11 -19.62 -8.23 -5.30
C GLN A 11 -18.97 -8.36 -3.91
N LEU A 12 -18.13 -7.40 -3.52
CA LEU A 12 -17.54 -7.33 -2.19
C LEU A 12 -18.59 -7.33 -1.09
N ARG A 13 -19.66 -6.55 -1.24
CA ARG A 13 -20.76 -6.55 -0.27
C ARG A 13 -21.41 -7.92 -0.13
N ARG A 14 -21.69 -8.61 -1.25
CA ARG A 14 -22.23 -9.97 -1.22
C ARG A 14 -21.26 -11.01 -0.63
N MET A 15 -19.96 -10.75 -0.67
CA MET A 15 -18.98 -11.61 0.00
C MET A 15 -19.05 -11.40 1.51
N ILE A 16 -19.02 -10.14 1.96
CA ILE A 16 -19.13 -9.79 3.39
C ILE A 16 -20.44 -10.31 3.99
N ASP A 17 -21.56 -10.17 3.28
CA ASP A 17 -22.88 -10.65 3.75
C ASP A 17 -22.94 -12.18 3.93
N ARG A 18 -21.99 -12.94 3.37
CA ARG A 18 -21.89 -14.40 3.49
C ARG A 18 -20.85 -14.87 4.49
N MET A 19 -20.08 -13.95 5.08
CA MET A 19 -19.06 -14.29 6.07
C MET A 19 -19.69 -14.38 7.45
N GLU A 20 -19.15 -15.26 8.29
CA GLU A 20 -19.49 -15.26 9.71
C GLU A 20 -19.02 -13.95 10.36
N PRO A 21 -19.74 -13.42 11.36
CA PRO A 21 -19.40 -12.16 12.01
C PRO A 21 -17.95 -12.10 12.51
N GLU A 22 -17.41 -13.21 13.05
CA GLU A 22 -16.03 -13.30 13.53
C GLU A 22 -15.02 -13.13 12.39
N ASP A 23 -15.31 -13.67 11.20
CA ASP A 23 -14.41 -13.56 10.06
C ASP A 23 -14.43 -12.14 9.48
N VAL A 24 -15.59 -11.46 9.53
CA VAL A 24 -15.68 -10.03 9.18
C VAL A 24 -14.82 -9.18 10.12
N LEU A 25 -14.87 -9.45 11.44
CA LEU A 25 -14.04 -8.74 12.41
C LEU A 25 -12.55 -8.96 12.15
N ARG A 26 -12.11 -10.20 11.92
CA ARG A 26 -10.70 -10.50 11.59
C ARG A 26 -10.25 -9.81 10.31
N MET A 27 -11.11 -9.76 9.29
CA MET A 27 -10.82 -9.06 8.03
C MET A 27 -10.62 -7.57 8.28
N LEU A 28 -11.49 -6.94 9.10
CA LEU A 28 -11.37 -5.53 9.46
C LEU A 28 -10.11 -5.24 10.29
N ASP A 29 -9.78 -6.10 11.25
CA ASP A 29 -8.54 -5.99 12.05
C ASP A 29 -7.30 -6.07 11.15
N TYR A 30 -7.30 -7.00 10.20
CA TYR A 30 -6.20 -7.13 9.25
C TYR A 30 -6.09 -5.92 8.32
N ALA A 31 -7.21 -5.41 7.80
CA ALA A 31 -7.21 -4.19 7.00
C ALA A 31 -6.69 -2.98 7.78
N ALA A 32 -7.06 -2.85 9.06
CA ALA A 32 -6.54 -1.81 9.93
C ALA A 32 -5.03 -1.96 10.17
N TYR A 33 -4.54 -3.19 10.35
CA TYR A 33 -3.11 -3.46 10.50
C TYR A 33 -2.32 -3.12 9.23
N LEU A 34 -2.81 -3.48 8.05
CA LEU A 34 -2.16 -3.12 6.79
C LEU A 34 -2.06 -1.60 6.61
N ARG A 35 -3.14 -0.88 6.91
CA ARG A 35 -3.14 0.59 6.86
C ARG A 35 -2.15 1.20 7.85
N TYR A 36 -2.04 0.64 9.06
CA TYR A 36 -1.04 1.08 10.03
C TYR A 36 0.40 0.89 9.52
N LEU A 37 0.68 -0.20 8.80
CA LEU A 37 1.99 -0.41 8.19
C LEU A 37 2.28 0.61 7.10
N GLU A 38 1.32 0.84 6.20
CA GLU A 38 1.41 1.84 5.12
C GLU A 38 1.65 3.25 5.68
N GLU A 39 0.85 3.68 6.66
CA GLU A 39 1.00 5.01 7.27
C GLU A 39 2.36 5.20 7.95
N ARG A 40 2.98 4.11 8.42
CA ARG A 40 4.33 4.15 8.99
C ARG A 40 5.43 4.23 7.94
N GLU A 41 5.33 3.40 6.90
CA GLU A 41 6.27 3.41 5.77
C GLU A 41 6.26 4.80 5.11
N ASP A 42 5.08 5.36 4.84
CA ASP A 42 4.94 6.72 4.30
C ASP A 42 5.60 7.77 5.19
N ALA A 43 5.43 7.66 6.52
CA ALA A 43 6.02 8.59 7.46
C ALA A 43 7.55 8.50 7.49
N GLU A 44 8.10 7.29 7.42
CA GLU A 44 9.54 7.01 7.34
C GLU A 44 10.12 7.56 6.02
N ASP A 45 9.46 7.31 4.89
CA ASP A 45 9.84 7.80 3.56
C ASP A 45 9.83 9.34 3.49
N ILE A 46 8.77 9.98 3.98
CA ILE A 46 8.67 11.45 4.04
C ILE A 46 9.79 12.03 4.90
N ALA A 47 10.07 11.42 6.06
CA ALA A 47 11.14 11.87 6.94
C ALA A 47 12.51 11.74 6.26
N TYR A 48 12.78 10.61 5.61
CA TYR A 48 14.03 10.35 4.90
C TYR A 48 14.25 11.36 3.76
N VAL A 49 13.25 11.56 2.91
CA VAL A 49 13.30 12.52 1.79
C VAL A 49 13.49 13.96 2.31
N ALA A 50 12.87 14.31 3.44
CA ALA A 50 13.03 15.64 4.03
C ALA A 50 14.45 15.88 4.58
N GLU A 51 15.05 14.88 5.22
CA GLU A 51 16.41 14.95 5.76
C GLU A 51 17.48 14.99 4.65
N HIS A 52 17.27 14.24 3.56
CA HIS A 52 18.24 14.06 2.48
C HIS A 52 17.93 14.91 1.24
N ARG A 53 17.09 15.95 1.38
CA ARG A 53 16.59 16.76 0.26
C ARG A 53 17.70 17.43 -0.56
N ASP A 54 18.76 17.86 0.11
CA ASP A 54 19.87 18.59 -0.51
C ASP A 54 20.98 17.66 -1.02
N GLU A 55 20.83 16.34 -0.85
CA GLU A 55 21.79 15.37 -1.34
C GLU A 55 21.74 15.23 -2.86
N PRO A 56 22.90 15.09 -3.53
CA PRO A 56 22.92 14.86 -4.97
C PRO A 56 22.28 13.51 -5.29
N THR A 57 21.29 13.53 -6.20
CA THR A 57 20.68 12.31 -6.73
C THR A 57 21.43 11.82 -7.97
N VAL A 58 21.52 10.51 -8.13
CA VAL A 58 22.14 9.85 -9.29
C VAL A 58 21.10 8.98 -9.99
N PRO A 59 21.06 8.96 -11.33
CA PRO A 59 20.16 8.06 -12.06
C PRO A 59 20.43 6.60 -11.69
N LEU A 60 19.37 5.82 -11.48
CA LEU A 60 19.50 4.38 -11.18
C LEU A 60 20.30 3.62 -12.25
N SER A 61 20.18 4.02 -13.52
CA SER A 61 20.95 3.45 -14.64
C SER A 61 22.46 3.68 -14.53
N GLU A 62 22.92 4.68 -13.78
CA GLU A 62 24.34 4.88 -13.50
C GLU A 62 24.81 3.97 -12.37
N VAL A 63 24.00 3.77 -11.33
CA VAL A 63 24.30 2.86 -10.22
C VAL A 63 24.34 1.40 -10.67
N LEU A 64 23.44 0.99 -11.57
CA LEU A 64 23.34 -0.39 -12.02
C LEU A 64 24.49 -0.86 -12.94
N LYS A 65 25.28 0.07 -13.51
CA LYS A 65 26.45 -0.28 -14.34
C LYS A 65 27.50 -1.09 -13.59
N ASP A 66 27.60 -0.87 -12.28
CA ASP A 66 28.57 -1.54 -11.43
C ASP A 66 28.15 -2.96 -11.03
N PHE A 67 26.95 -3.41 -11.43
CA PHE A 67 26.37 -4.71 -11.07
C PHE A 67 26.12 -5.65 -12.27
N GLU A 68 26.47 -5.26 -13.49
CA GLU A 68 26.27 -6.05 -14.72
C GLU A 68 27.54 -6.80 -15.22
N GLU A 69 28.43 -7.25 -14.32
CA GLU A 69 29.54 -8.18 -14.67
C GLU A 69 29.11 -9.65 -14.76
#